data_AF-A0A075FQA0-F1
#
_entry.id   AF-A0A075FQA0-F1
#
_cell.length_a   1.000
_cell.length_b   1.000
_cell.length_c   1.000
_cell.angle_alpha   90.00
_cell.angle_beta   90.00
_cell.angle_gamma   90.00
#
_symmetry.space_group_name_H-M   'P 1'
#
loop_
_entity.id
_entity.type
_entity.pdbx_description
1 polymer ?
#
loop_
_entity_poly.entity_id
_entity_poly.type
_entity_poly.pdbx_seq_one_letter_code
_entity_poly.pdbx_strand_id
1 'polypeptide(L)'
;MDISTGDRTKFEIFKKLVTTGPNTAYGLFTALEKENGMRWRQSTVHRIIKFLEKQESIVIYSEKTDTGRVGKVYGPTLSGLYFLALEDESLLNEIGDIFGKWLQRPEFSKREEIVNYFGKEMLENEPEKAKMLFKIMCTYSVKMIKRWRDYEPQMSIVDEIMIGELISAGDDVDAYLKFQKTLYDELPGYRKLVESRNQQNIQVRDYLTK
;
A
#
# COMPACT_ATOMS: atom_id res chain seq x y z
N MET A 1 13.80 -13.28 -10.34
CA MET A 1 12.95 -14.02 -9.39
C MET A 1 11.76 -14.54 -10.18
N ASP A 2 11.58 -15.86 -10.31
CA ASP A 2 10.39 -16.42 -10.96
C ASP A 2 9.21 -16.26 -10.00
N ILE A 3 8.44 -15.19 -10.20
CA ILE A 3 7.16 -15.00 -9.52
C ILE A 3 6.28 -16.19 -9.90
N SER A 4 5.74 -16.90 -8.91
CA SER A 4 4.80 -17.99 -9.18
C SER A 4 3.68 -17.47 -10.10
N THR A 5 3.22 -18.26 -11.07
CA THR A 5 2.14 -17.84 -11.98
C THR A 5 0.92 -17.32 -11.21
N GLY A 6 0.68 -17.85 -10.00
CA GLY A 6 -0.35 -17.37 -9.09
C GLY A 6 -0.10 -15.97 -8.54
N ASP A 7 1.11 -15.67 -8.06
CA ASP A 7 1.46 -14.34 -7.54
C ASP A 7 1.47 -13.29 -8.63
N ARG A 8 1.93 -13.63 -9.83
CA ARG A 8 1.87 -12.75 -10.99
C ARG A 8 0.43 -12.41 -11.36
N THR A 9 -0.46 -13.42 -11.35
CA THR A 9 -1.88 -13.20 -11.63
C THR A 9 -2.54 -12.31 -10.57
N LYS A 10 -2.20 -12.52 -9.28
CA LYS A 10 -2.67 -11.70 -8.16
C LYS A 10 -2.25 -10.25 -8.33
N PHE A 11 -0.98 -10.02 -8.60
CA PHE A 11 -0.40 -8.69 -8.82
C PHE A 11 -1.10 -7.97 -9.98
N GLU A 12 -1.23 -8.61 -11.15
CA GLU A 12 -1.86 -8.00 -12.33
C GLU A 12 -3.33 -7.62 -12.09
N ILE A 13 -4.11 -8.48 -11.40
CA ILE A 13 -5.50 -8.16 -11.05
C ILE A 13 -5.56 -6.95 -10.11
N PHE A 14 -4.66 -6.90 -9.12
CA PHE A 14 -4.63 -5.79 -8.17
C PHE A 14 -4.17 -4.48 -8.82
N LYS A 15 -3.08 -4.53 -9.59
CA LYS A 15 -2.60 -3.42 -10.42
C LYS A 15 -3.71 -2.90 -11.33
N LYS A 16 -4.48 -3.80 -11.95
CA LYS A 16 -5.61 -3.40 -12.80
C LYS A 16 -6.70 -2.66 -12.02
N LEU A 17 -7.08 -3.14 -10.84
CA LEU A 17 -8.04 -2.44 -9.97
C LEU A 17 -7.53 -1.04 -9.62
N VAL A 18 -6.28 -0.95 -9.15
CA VAL A 18 -5.69 0.31 -8.69
C VAL A 18 -5.57 1.34 -9.80
N THR A 19 -5.22 0.91 -11.01
CA THR A 19 -5.02 1.81 -12.16
C THR A 19 -6.33 2.23 -12.84
N THR A 20 -7.37 1.39 -12.81
CA THR A 20 -8.65 1.69 -13.47
C THR A 20 -9.70 2.30 -12.56
N GLY A 21 -9.57 2.16 -11.25
CA GLY A 21 -10.53 2.66 -10.27
C GLY A 21 -11.47 1.57 -9.72
N PRO A 22 -12.47 1.97 -8.91
CA PRO A 22 -13.35 1.04 -8.21
C PRO A 22 -14.08 0.13 -9.19
N ASN A 23 -14.07 -1.16 -8.91
CA ASN A 23 -14.61 -2.12 -9.85
C ASN A 23 -15.16 -3.37 -9.15
N THR A 24 -16.05 -4.08 -9.84
CA THR A 24 -16.54 -5.38 -9.38
C THR A 24 -15.59 -6.49 -9.84
N ALA A 25 -15.62 -7.65 -9.19
CA ALA A 25 -14.84 -8.80 -9.65
C ALA A 25 -15.16 -9.19 -11.11
N TYR A 26 -16.43 -9.05 -11.52
CA TYR A 26 -16.85 -9.29 -12.91
C TYR A 26 -16.31 -8.22 -13.86
N GLY A 27 -16.40 -6.94 -13.50
CA GLY A 27 -15.89 -5.85 -14.34
C GLY A 27 -14.37 -5.89 -14.50
N LEU A 28 -13.63 -6.29 -13.47
CA LEU A 28 -12.20 -6.57 -13.59
C LEU A 28 -11.92 -7.73 -14.54
N PHE A 29 -12.65 -8.84 -14.41
CA PHE A 29 -12.53 -9.98 -15.32
C PHE A 29 -12.72 -9.54 -16.78
N THR A 30 -13.79 -8.81 -17.09
CA THR A 30 -14.06 -8.32 -18.45
C THR A 30 -13.00 -7.35 -18.96
N ALA A 31 -12.44 -6.49 -18.09
CA ALA A 31 -11.36 -5.59 -18.47
C ALA A 31 -10.07 -6.34 -18.81
N LEU A 32 -9.71 -7.33 -17.99
CA LEU A 32 -8.52 -8.16 -18.17
C LEU A 32 -8.61 -9.07 -19.40
N GLU A 33 -9.80 -9.62 -19.68
CA GLU A 33 -10.05 -10.43 -20.87
C GLU A 33 -9.82 -9.64 -22.16
N LYS A 34 -10.22 -8.36 -22.18
CA LYS A 34 -10.06 -7.47 -23.34
C LYS A 34 -8.62 -7.05 -23.61
N GLU A 35 -7.83 -6.80 -22.57
CA GLU A 35 -6.48 -6.21 -22.72
C GLU A 35 -5.39 -7.25 -22.97
N ASN A 36 -5.47 -8.40 -22.32
CA ASN A 36 -4.31 -9.28 -22.21
C ASN A 36 -4.40 -10.53 -23.09
N GLY A 37 -5.53 -10.78 -23.76
CA GLY A 37 -5.80 -12.10 -24.35
C GLY A 37 -5.68 -13.26 -23.34
N MET A 38 -5.56 -12.94 -22.05
CA MET A 38 -5.28 -13.87 -20.97
C MET A 38 -6.56 -14.57 -20.58
N ARG A 39 -6.58 -15.89 -20.80
CA ARG A 39 -7.70 -16.78 -20.49
C ARG A 39 -7.78 -17.12 -19.01
N TRP A 40 -7.81 -16.13 -18.13
CA TRP A 40 -8.12 -16.40 -16.73
C TRP A 40 -9.59 -16.76 -16.59
N ARG A 41 -9.87 -17.85 -15.88
CA ARG A 41 -11.26 -18.19 -15.56
C ARG A 41 -11.82 -17.11 -14.63
N GLN A 42 -13.08 -16.73 -14.80
CA GLN A 42 -13.77 -15.80 -13.90
C GLN A 42 -13.62 -16.24 -12.43
N SER A 43 -13.69 -17.54 -12.14
CA SER A 43 -13.49 -18.09 -10.79
C SER A 43 -12.11 -17.83 -10.19
N THR A 44 -11.07 -17.62 -11.01
CA THR A 44 -9.74 -17.22 -10.56
C THR A 44 -9.73 -15.77 -10.10
N VAL A 45 -10.32 -14.85 -10.86
CA VAL A 45 -10.45 -13.44 -10.47
C VAL A 45 -11.22 -13.31 -9.16
N HIS A 46 -12.35 -14.01 -9.02
CA HIS A 46 -13.13 -13.99 -7.78
C HIS A 46 -12.34 -14.53 -6.57
N ARG A 47 -11.55 -15.60 -6.73
CA ARG A 47 -10.71 -16.13 -5.64
C ARG A 47 -9.62 -15.14 -5.22
N ILE A 48 -9.00 -14.48 -6.20
CA ILE A 48 -7.96 -13.49 -5.95
C ILE A 48 -8.54 -12.24 -5.28
N ILE A 49 -9.70 -11.76 -5.70
CA ILE A 49 -10.38 -10.64 -5.03
C ILE A 49 -10.70 -10.98 -3.57
N LYS A 50 -11.26 -12.18 -3.30
CA LYS A 50 -11.48 -12.63 -1.91
C LYS A 50 -10.18 -12.72 -1.11
N PHE A 51 -9.08 -13.14 -1.75
CA PHE A 51 -7.78 -13.20 -1.11
C PHE A 51 -7.26 -11.79 -0.76
N LEU A 52 -7.29 -10.85 -1.71
CA LEU A 52 -6.87 -9.46 -1.51
C LEU A 52 -7.73 -8.76 -0.45
N GLU A 53 -9.04 -9.06 -0.39
CA GLU A 53 -9.95 -8.56 0.65
C GLU A 53 -9.55 -9.12 2.03
N LYS A 54 -9.26 -10.44 2.11
CA LYS A 54 -8.79 -11.08 3.35
C LYS A 54 -7.43 -10.54 3.82
N GLN A 55 -6.58 -10.11 2.89
CA GLN A 55 -5.28 -9.48 3.19
C GLN A 55 -5.39 -7.96 3.41
N GLU A 56 -6.61 -7.42 3.44
CA GLU A 56 -6.87 -5.98 3.62
C GLU A 56 -6.12 -5.10 2.59
N SER A 57 -5.79 -5.64 1.43
CA SER A 57 -5.21 -4.88 0.30
C SER A 57 -6.31 -4.14 -0.48
N ILE A 58 -7.53 -4.68 -0.43
CA ILE A 58 -8.73 -4.09 -1.00
C ILE A 58 -9.88 -4.21 -0.01
N VAL A 59 -10.94 -3.46 -0.29
CA VAL A 59 -12.12 -3.35 0.56
C VAL A 59 -13.33 -2.94 -0.28
N ILE A 60 -14.52 -3.28 0.19
CA ILE A 60 -15.78 -2.94 -0.46
C ILE A 60 -16.07 -1.46 -0.19
N TYR A 61 -16.24 -0.68 -1.26
CA TYR A 61 -16.61 0.73 -1.20
C TYR A 61 -18.13 0.91 -1.29
N SER A 62 -18.79 0.08 -2.09
CA SER A 62 -20.24 0.11 -2.26
C SER A 62 -20.77 -1.21 -2.79
N GLU A 63 -22.09 -1.34 -2.73
CA GLU A 63 -22.84 -2.45 -3.31
C GLU A 63 -23.76 -1.91 -4.41
N LYS A 64 -23.74 -2.54 -5.59
CA LYS A 64 -24.63 -2.23 -6.71
C LYS A 64 -25.71 -3.29 -6.80
N THR A 65 -26.97 -2.89 -6.98
CA THR A 65 -28.11 -3.82 -7.09
C THR A 65 -28.75 -3.83 -8.47
N ASP A 66 -28.13 -3.16 -9.44
CA ASP A 66 -28.71 -2.82 -10.75
C ASP A 66 -29.12 -4.02 -11.62
N THR A 67 -28.68 -5.24 -11.29
CA THR A 67 -28.94 -6.47 -12.06
C THR A 67 -29.68 -7.56 -11.27
N GLY A 68 -30.28 -7.21 -10.12
CA GLY A 68 -30.93 -8.18 -9.23
C GLY A 68 -29.97 -9.07 -8.43
N ARG A 69 -28.65 -8.90 -8.64
CA ARG A 69 -27.58 -9.46 -7.80
C ARG A 69 -26.79 -8.31 -7.18
N VAL A 70 -26.48 -8.44 -5.89
CA VAL A 70 -25.63 -7.50 -5.16
C VAL A 70 -24.19 -7.64 -5.67
N GLY A 71 -23.74 -6.66 -6.45
CA GLY A 71 -22.38 -6.55 -6.95
C GLY A 71 -21.54 -5.68 -6.02
N LYS A 72 -20.57 -6.27 -5.33
CA LYS A 72 -19.59 -5.53 -4.52
C LYS A 72 -18.62 -4.77 -5.41
N VAL A 73 -18.47 -3.47 -5.17
CA VAL A 73 -17.49 -2.60 -5.80
C VAL A 73 -16.31 -2.47 -4.85
N TYR A 74 -15.14 -2.88 -5.31
CA TYR A 74 -13.91 -2.89 -4.51
C TYR A 74 -13.04 -1.68 -4.87
N GLY A 75 -12.26 -1.21 -3.91
CA GLY A 75 -11.15 -0.28 -4.10
C GLY A 75 -9.98 -0.66 -3.17
N PRO A 76 -8.79 -0.06 -3.34
CA PRO A 76 -7.64 -0.36 -2.52
C PRO A 76 -7.78 0.26 -1.12
N THR A 77 -7.02 -0.29 -0.18
CA THR A 77 -6.69 0.35 1.10
C THR A 77 -5.40 1.16 0.97
N LEU A 78 -5.06 1.95 1.99
CA LEU A 78 -3.74 2.61 2.05
C LEU A 78 -2.59 1.59 1.99
N SER A 79 -2.70 0.53 2.78
CA SER A 79 -1.71 -0.56 2.84
C SER A 79 -1.60 -1.27 1.50
N GLY A 80 -2.72 -1.53 0.83
CA GLY A 80 -2.75 -2.12 -0.50
C GLY A 80 -1.98 -1.27 -1.52
N LEU A 81 -2.23 0.04 -1.60
CA LEU A 81 -1.48 0.92 -2.50
C LEU A 81 0.01 0.94 -2.18
N TYR A 82 0.36 0.95 -0.88
CA TYR A 82 1.73 0.91 -0.43
C TYR A 82 2.42 -0.39 -0.88
N PHE A 83 1.84 -1.56 -0.60
CA PHE A 83 2.40 -2.84 -1.02
C PHE A 83 2.52 -3.00 -2.53
N LEU A 84 1.56 -2.47 -3.31
CA LEU A 84 1.67 -2.46 -4.77
C LEU A 84 2.96 -1.77 -5.24
N ALA A 85 3.31 -0.65 -4.62
CA ALA A 85 4.52 0.10 -4.94
C ALA A 85 5.81 -0.65 -4.54
N LEU A 86 5.74 -1.50 -3.50
CA LEU A 86 6.86 -2.33 -3.08
C LEU A 86 7.09 -3.54 -3.99
N GLU A 87 6.02 -4.06 -4.60
CA GLU A 87 6.08 -5.20 -5.52
C GLU A 87 6.53 -4.81 -6.94
N ASP A 88 6.24 -3.58 -7.41
CA ASP A 88 6.60 -3.10 -8.74
C ASP A 88 7.17 -1.67 -8.71
N GLU A 89 8.50 -1.57 -8.76
CA GLU A 89 9.22 -0.30 -8.74
C GLU A 89 8.91 0.60 -9.93
N SER A 90 8.44 0.06 -11.05
CA SER A 90 8.08 0.87 -12.22
C SER A 90 6.93 1.83 -11.91
N LEU A 91 6.12 1.50 -10.90
CA LEU A 91 5.02 2.33 -10.44
C LEU A 91 5.47 3.51 -9.56
N LEU A 92 6.71 3.54 -9.07
CA LEU A 92 7.16 4.62 -8.17
C LEU A 92 7.06 6.02 -8.77
N ASN A 93 7.19 6.13 -10.09
CA ASN A 93 7.05 7.41 -10.77
C ASN A 93 5.60 7.91 -10.75
N GLU A 94 4.63 7.00 -10.84
CA GLU A 94 3.20 7.27 -10.97
C GLU A 94 2.42 7.10 -9.66
N ILE A 95 3.01 6.53 -8.61
CA ILE A 95 2.29 6.13 -7.38
C ILE A 95 1.62 7.31 -6.66
N GLY A 96 2.26 8.49 -6.69
CA GLY A 96 1.66 9.72 -6.16
C GLY A 96 0.41 10.14 -6.94
N ASP A 97 0.40 9.98 -8.26
CA ASP A 97 -0.75 10.30 -9.10
C ASP A 97 -1.85 9.26 -8.98
N ILE A 98 -1.49 7.98 -8.86
CA ILE A 98 -2.42 6.89 -8.53
C ILE A 98 -3.12 7.23 -7.21
N PHE A 99 -2.37 7.52 -6.14
CA PHE A 99 -2.92 7.90 -4.85
C PHE A 99 -3.82 9.14 -4.95
N GLY A 100 -3.38 10.17 -5.69
CA GLY A 100 -4.19 11.37 -5.93
C GLY A 100 -5.52 11.09 -6.62
N LYS A 101 -5.54 10.21 -7.64
CA LYS A 101 -6.80 9.78 -8.29
C LYS A 101 -7.74 9.08 -7.31
N TRP A 102 -7.20 8.32 -6.35
CA TRP A 102 -7.99 7.69 -5.31
C TRP A 102 -8.48 8.69 -4.26
N LEU A 103 -7.68 9.71 -3.91
CA LEU A 103 -8.10 10.77 -2.98
C LEU A 103 -9.34 11.55 -3.46
N GLN A 104 -9.54 11.65 -4.77
CA GLN A 104 -10.74 12.28 -5.36
C GLN A 104 -12.04 11.49 -5.07
N ARG A 105 -11.93 10.27 -4.51
CA ARG A 105 -13.07 9.39 -4.24
C ARG A 105 -13.40 9.41 -2.74
N PRO A 106 -14.59 9.87 -2.33
CA PRO A 106 -14.97 9.94 -0.93
C PRO A 106 -14.84 8.61 -0.18
N GLU A 107 -15.09 7.49 -0.85
CA GLU A 107 -15.00 6.14 -0.29
C GLU A 107 -13.57 5.73 0.07
N PHE A 108 -12.56 6.40 -0.50
CA PHE A 108 -11.16 6.25 -0.13
C PHE A 108 -10.71 7.37 0.82
N SER A 109 -10.88 8.63 0.44
CA SER A 109 -10.33 9.77 1.21
C SER A 109 -10.94 9.96 2.59
N LYS A 110 -12.17 9.48 2.82
CA LYS A 110 -12.82 9.54 4.14
C LYS A 110 -12.58 8.29 5.00
N ARG A 111 -11.83 7.31 4.51
CA ARG A 111 -11.50 6.12 5.32
C ARG A 111 -10.70 6.55 6.53
N GLU A 112 -11.04 5.98 7.68
CA GLU A 112 -10.37 6.26 8.94
C GLU A 112 -8.85 6.05 8.84
N GLU A 113 -8.39 4.98 8.17
CA GLU A 113 -6.96 4.72 7.97
C GLU A 113 -6.24 5.86 7.21
N ILE A 114 -6.91 6.49 6.24
CA ILE A 114 -6.34 7.59 5.44
C ILE A 114 -6.32 8.87 6.27
N VAL A 115 -7.46 9.19 6.90
CA VAL A 115 -7.63 10.40 7.72
C VAL A 115 -6.72 10.37 8.94
N ASN A 116 -6.60 9.23 9.61
CA ASN A 116 -5.72 9.07 10.77
C ASN A 116 -4.24 9.18 10.37
N TYR A 117 -3.88 8.74 9.15
CA TYR A 117 -2.50 8.73 8.71
C TYR A 117 -2.02 10.10 8.22
N PHE A 118 -2.76 10.71 7.30
CA PHE A 118 -2.40 12.00 6.68
C PHE A 118 -2.97 13.23 7.40
N GLY A 119 -4.01 13.05 8.21
CA GLY A 119 -4.73 14.15 8.85
C GLY A 119 -5.79 14.75 7.92
N LYS A 120 -6.96 15.07 8.49
CA LYS A 120 -8.09 15.65 7.74
C LYS A 120 -7.71 16.95 7.03
N GLU A 121 -7.00 17.84 7.73
CA GLU A 121 -6.62 19.16 7.22
C GLU A 121 -5.74 19.07 5.96
N MET A 122 -4.73 18.19 5.96
CA MET A 122 -3.88 17.98 4.79
C MET A 122 -4.67 17.42 3.61
N LEU A 123 -5.58 16.47 3.85
CA LEU A 123 -6.39 15.86 2.80
C LEU A 123 -7.36 16.86 2.16
N GLU A 124 -7.87 17.81 2.92
CA GLU A 124 -8.82 18.84 2.45
C GLU A 124 -8.11 20.03 1.78
N ASN A 125 -6.97 20.47 2.32
CA ASN A 125 -6.33 21.73 1.92
C ASN A 125 -5.05 21.55 1.10
N GLU A 126 -4.33 20.43 1.27
CA GLU A 126 -3.00 20.19 0.68
C GLU A 126 -2.88 18.81 0.00
N PRO A 127 -3.79 18.43 -0.93
CA PRO A 127 -3.80 17.08 -1.53
C PRO A 127 -2.53 16.77 -2.33
N GLU A 128 -1.90 17.76 -2.96
CA GLU A 128 -0.62 17.56 -3.66
C GLU A 128 0.54 17.26 -2.69
N LYS A 129 0.50 17.83 -1.47
CA LYS A 129 1.46 17.50 -0.42
C LYS A 129 1.26 16.06 0.07
N ALA A 130 0.02 15.63 0.26
CA ALA A 130 -0.30 14.24 0.61
C ALA A 130 0.22 13.26 -0.46
N LYS A 131 0.00 13.57 -1.76
CA LYS A 131 0.54 12.78 -2.88
C LYS A 131 2.07 12.69 -2.87
N MET A 132 2.74 13.82 -2.64
CA MET A 132 4.19 13.87 -2.53
C MET A 132 4.71 13.04 -1.36
N LEU A 133 4.11 13.18 -0.17
CA LEU A 133 4.51 12.43 1.03
C LEU A 133 4.30 10.92 0.84
N PHE A 134 3.18 10.51 0.26
CA PHE A 134 2.96 9.09 -0.06
C PHE A 134 4.01 8.54 -1.04
N LYS A 135 4.35 9.31 -2.09
CA LYS A 135 5.43 8.93 -3.02
C LYS A 135 6.79 8.84 -2.31
N ILE A 136 7.12 9.78 -1.42
CA ILE A 136 8.35 9.76 -0.62
C ILE A 136 8.42 8.49 0.22
N MET A 137 7.34 8.14 0.93
CA MET A 137 7.25 6.90 1.70
C MET A 137 7.53 5.67 0.83
N CYS A 138 6.77 5.48 -0.26
CA CYS A 138 6.95 4.31 -1.13
C CYS A 138 8.36 4.25 -1.72
N THR A 139 8.91 5.38 -2.15
CA THR A 139 10.25 5.45 -2.74
C THR A 139 11.33 5.04 -1.75
N TYR A 140 11.24 5.53 -0.51
CA TYR A 140 12.22 5.22 0.51
C TYR A 140 12.13 3.75 0.94
N SER A 141 10.92 3.23 1.11
CA SER A 141 10.71 1.82 1.46
C SER A 141 11.18 0.85 0.38
N VAL A 142 10.98 1.15 -0.91
CA VAL A 142 11.55 0.34 -2.00
C VAL A 142 13.08 0.35 -1.94
N LYS A 143 13.71 1.50 -1.64
CA LYS A 143 15.17 1.56 -1.48
C LYS A 143 15.65 0.69 -0.32
N MET A 144 14.96 0.72 0.82
CA MET A 144 15.27 -0.13 1.98
C MET A 144 15.18 -1.62 1.61
N ILE A 145 14.08 -2.05 0.96
CA ILE A 145 13.89 -3.44 0.53
C ILE A 145 14.99 -3.87 -0.46
N LYS A 146 15.33 -3.03 -1.44
CA LYS A 146 16.39 -3.33 -2.41
C LYS A 146 17.72 -3.58 -1.71
N ARG A 147 18.09 -2.73 -0.76
CA ARG A 147 19.32 -2.90 0.02
C ARG A 147 19.36 -4.25 0.72
N TRP A 148 18.24 -4.74 1.25
CA TRP A 148 18.19 -6.07 1.85
C TRP A 148 18.26 -7.21 0.81
N ARG A 149 17.52 -7.09 -0.31
CA ARG A 149 17.47 -8.14 -1.34
C ARG A 149 18.82 -8.41 -2.01
N ASP A 150 19.75 -7.47 -1.92
CA ASP A 150 21.14 -7.66 -2.34
C ASP A 150 21.90 -8.66 -1.42
N TYR A 151 21.42 -8.90 -0.19
CA TYR A 151 22.04 -9.80 0.80
C TYR A 151 21.35 -11.17 0.90
N GLU A 152 20.02 -11.25 1.08
CA GLU A 152 19.29 -12.54 1.13
C GLU A 152 17.82 -12.44 0.65
N PRO A 153 17.38 -13.22 -0.35
CA PRO A 153 16.08 -13.02 -1.01
C PRO A 153 14.87 -13.78 -0.42
N GLN A 154 14.85 -14.21 0.84
CA GLN A 154 13.80 -15.16 1.33
C GLN A 154 13.16 -14.81 2.69
N MET A 155 12.64 -13.60 2.84
CA MET A 155 11.82 -13.24 4.02
C MET A 155 10.55 -12.48 3.68
N SER A 156 9.69 -12.26 4.67
CA SER A 156 8.46 -11.49 4.48
C SER A 156 8.79 -10.03 4.14
N ILE A 157 7.95 -9.35 3.35
CA ILE A 157 8.14 -7.93 3.01
C ILE A 157 8.28 -7.05 4.27
N VAL A 158 7.61 -7.42 5.37
CA VAL A 158 7.71 -6.70 6.63
C VAL A 158 9.12 -6.81 7.21
N ASP A 159 9.70 -8.01 7.21
CA ASP A 159 11.08 -8.23 7.67
C ASP A 159 12.09 -7.56 6.74
N GLU A 160 11.85 -7.61 5.42
CA GLU A 160 12.69 -6.91 4.43
C GLU A 160 12.72 -5.40 4.70
N ILE A 161 11.58 -4.79 5.05
CA ILE A 161 11.50 -3.37 5.41
C ILE A 161 12.25 -3.10 6.70
N MET A 162 12.05 -3.89 7.76
CA MET A 162 12.70 -3.64 9.05
C MET A 162 14.23 -3.75 8.95
N ILE A 163 14.73 -4.78 8.28
CA ILE A 163 16.18 -4.96 8.13
C ILE A 163 16.75 -3.94 7.14
N GLY A 164 16.04 -3.67 6.05
CA GLY A 164 16.40 -2.61 5.11
C GLY A 164 16.47 -1.23 5.79
N GLU A 165 15.59 -0.96 6.75
CA GLU A 165 15.61 0.23 7.59
C GLU A 165 16.87 0.30 8.46
N LEU A 166 17.25 -0.80 9.13
CA LEU A 166 18.47 -0.88 9.93
C LEU A 166 19.74 -0.67 9.09
N ILE A 167 19.83 -1.32 7.93
CA ILE A 167 20.95 -1.14 6.99
C ILE A 167 20.99 0.31 6.51
N SER A 168 19.84 0.89 6.17
CA SER A 168 19.77 2.27 5.69
C SER A 168 20.20 3.30 6.73
N ALA A 169 19.84 3.07 8.00
CA ALA A 169 20.31 3.87 9.11
C ALA A 169 21.83 3.75 9.31
N GLY A 170 22.45 2.61 9.01
CA GLY A 170 23.90 2.41 9.11
C GLY A 170 24.70 3.06 7.98
N ASP A 171 24.22 2.99 6.74
CA ASP A 171 24.93 3.46 5.55
C ASP A 171 24.90 4.99 5.37
N ASP A 172 23.75 5.61 5.60
CA ASP A 172 23.52 7.04 5.40
C ASP A 172 22.55 7.56 6.47
N VAL A 173 23.09 7.74 7.68
CA VAL A 173 22.38 8.21 8.86
C VAL A 173 21.65 9.53 8.57
N ASP A 174 22.31 10.46 7.89
CA ASP A 174 21.75 11.80 7.67
C ASP A 174 20.54 11.76 6.73
N ALA A 175 20.63 11.01 5.62
CA ALA A 175 19.48 10.83 4.72
C ALA A 175 18.32 10.10 5.40
N TYR A 176 18.64 9.09 6.22
CA TYR A 176 17.65 8.36 7.01
C TYR A 176 16.94 9.25 8.03
N LEU A 177 17.68 9.99 8.85
CA LEU A 177 17.12 10.91 9.84
C LEU A 177 16.29 12.01 9.17
N LYS A 178 16.73 12.54 8.02
CA LYS A 178 15.97 13.52 7.26
C LYS A 178 14.64 12.94 6.76
N PHE A 179 14.64 11.72 6.25
CA PHE A 179 13.42 11.03 5.82
C PHE A 179 12.45 10.81 6.99
N GLN A 180 12.93 10.22 8.08
CA GLN A 180 12.14 9.94 9.29
C GLN A 180 11.54 11.23 9.87
N LYS A 181 12.36 12.28 9.97
CA LYS A 181 11.92 13.61 10.44
C LYS A 181 10.84 14.19 9.54
N THR A 182 11.01 14.10 8.22
CA THR A 182 9.99 14.59 7.27
C THR A 182 8.65 13.92 7.51
N LEU A 183 8.62 12.60 7.69
CA LEU A 183 7.36 11.90 7.97
C LEU A 183 6.81 12.21 9.38
N TYR A 184 7.66 12.33 10.39
CA TYR A 184 7.25 12.65 11.77
C TYR A 184 6.63 14.05 11.91
N ASP A 185 7.23 15.03 11.24
CA ASP A 185 6.77 16.41 11.27
C ASP A 185 5.46 16.58 10.48
N GLU A 186 5.32 15.85 9.36
CA GLU A 186 4.23 16.08 8.40
C GLU A 186 3.03 15.11 8.55
N LEU A 187 3.24 13.87 9.00
CA LEU A 187 2.19 12.84 9.00
C LEU A 187 1.76 12.46 10.44
N PRO A 188 0.55 12.85 10.87
CA PRO A 188 0.05 12.57 12.22
C PRO A 188 0.04 11.08 12.58
N GLY A 189 -0.34 10.20 11.65
CA GLY A 189 -0.36 8.76 11.93
C GLY A 189 1.03 8.18 12.04
N TYR A 190 1.99 8.65 11.24
CA TYR A 190 3.38 8.25 11.38
C TYR A 190 3.96 8.68 12.73
N ARG A 191 3.72 9.94 13.14
CA ARG A 191 4.10 10.44 14.46
C ARG A 191 3.57 9.55 15.59
N LYS A 192 2.27 9.24 15.58
CA LYS A 192 1.64 8.36 16.58
C LYS A 192 2.27 6.96 16.61
N LEU A 193 2.61 6.40 15.45
CA LEU A 193 3.28 5.10 15.36
C LEU A 193 4.66 5.14 16.02
N VAL A 194 5.46 6.17 15.74
CA VAL A 194 6.79 6.36 16.34
C VAL A 194 6.69 6.55 17.86
N GLU A 195 5.77 7.39 18.33
CA GLU A 195 5.56 7.64 19.76
C GLU A 195 5.12 6.39 20.52
N SER A 196 4.21 5.59 19.93
CA SER A 196 3.76 4.32 20.49
C SER A 196 4.91 3.31 20.63
N ARG A 197 5.77 3.19 19.59
CA ARG A 197 6.97 2.33 19.64
C ARG A 197 7.95 2.78 20.72
N ASN A 198 8.17 4.08 20.85
CA ASN A 198 9.06 4.63 21.89
C ASN A 198 8.54 4.31 23.30
N GLN A 199 7.23 4.42 23.53
CA GLN A 199 6.62 4.04 24.81
C GLN A 199 6.78 2.54 25.11
N GLN A 200 6.56 1.67 24.12
CA GLN A 200 6.78 0.23 24.27
C GLN A 200 8.24 -0.10 24.61
N ASN A 201 9.20 0.55 23.93
CA ASN A 201 10.62 0.35 24.20
C ASN A 201 11.03 0.76 25.62
N ILE A 202 10.45 1.85 26.15
CA ILE A 202 10.67 2.27 27.54
C ILE A 202 10.13 1.20 28.49
N GLN A 203 8.92 0.69 28.27
CA GLN A 203 8.32 -0.35 29.11
C GLN A 203 9.13 -1.65 29.12
N VAL A 204 9.63 -2.09 27.96
CA VAL A 204 10.48 -3.28 27.85
C VAL A 204 11.80 -3.07 28.58
N ARG A 205 12.44 -1.90 28.41
CA ARG A 205 13.67 -1.57 29.14
C ARG A 205 13.45 -1.61 30.65
N ASP A 206 12.37 -0.98 31.14
CA ASP A 206 12.05 -0.94 32.56
C ASP A 206 11.77 -2.33 33.13
N TYR A 207 11.16 -3.24 32.34
CA TYR A 207 10.97 -4.64 32.70
C TYR A 207 12.29 -5.43 32.80
N LEU A 208 13.21 -5.22 31.87
CA LEU A 208 14.49 -5.93 31.81
C LEU A 208 15.53 -5.44 32.84
N THR A 209 15.32 -4.24 33.40
CA THR A 209 16.20 -3.65 34.43
C THR A 209 15.71 -3.83 35.87
N LYS A 210 14.61 -4.56 36.07
CA LYS A 210 14.10 -5.01 37.38
C LYS A 210 14.51 -6.44 37.66
#